data_AF-A0A349N4V5-F1
#
_entry.id   AF-A0A349N4V5-F1
#
_cell.length_a   1.000
_cell.length_b   1.000
_cell.length_c   1.000
_cell.angle_alpha   90.00
_cell.angle_beta   90.00
_cell.angle_gamma   90.00
#
_symmetry.space_group_name_H-M   'P 1'
#
loop_
_entity.id
_entity.type
_entity.pdbx_description
1 polymer ?
#
loop_
_entity_poly.entity_id
_entity_poly.type
_entity_poly.pdbx_seq_one_letter_code
_entity_poly.pdbx_strand_id
1 'polypeptide(L)'
;MAKLNFRKISEPYEIENFFTLATHHSGVRLPSAYAERATIYGAFIGDHLAGGYMLVTKPDYRTLMFVPDHCKREHAFFGNSAYEMMEINALWLGTRIKTPQMQLRFWTNLILTVFFCRKKYLLLLSNTKNKTILRLVQMANPTILYEGPPQLAGGQSTHQSIRVGYTTRWSILLHFPRYLKEIADRKRRFKETRRAQIAHQLARDVPAQ
;
A
#
# COMPACT_ATOMS: atom_id res chain seq x y z
N MET A 1 -21.05 6.69 -13.72
CA MET A 1 -20.08 5.99 -12.83
C MET A 1 -19.41 7.03 -11.95
N ALA A 2 -19.37 6.83 -10.63
CA ALA A 2 -18.72 7.79 -9.73
C ALA A 2 -17.21 7.89 -10.04
N LYS A 3 -16.73 9.12 -10.29
CA LYS A 3 -15.35 9.38 -10.69
C LYS A 3 -14.45 9.47 -9.45
N LEU A 4 -13.35 8.71 -9.45
CA LEU A 4 -12.32 8.83 -8.44
C LEU A 4 -11.45 10.05 -8.76
N ASN A 5 -11.35 10.99 -7.84
CA ASN A 5 -10.49 12.16 -7.93
C ASN A 5 -9.36 12.05 -6.92
N PHE A 6 -8.16 12.52 -7.28
CA PHE A 6 -7.01 12.50 -6.40
C PHE A 6 -6.57 13.93 -6.13
N ARG A 7 -6.31 14.25 -4.86
CA ARG A 7 -5.69 15.52 -4.49
C ARG A 7 -4.80 15.38 -3.28
N LYS A 8 -3.88 16.33 -3.13
CA LYS A 8 -3.12 16.50 -1.91
C LYS A 8 -4.06 16.99 -0.81
N ILE A 9 -3.88 16.42 0.38
CA ILE A 9 -4.54 16.87 1.60
C ILE A 9 -3.54 17.76 2.34
N SER A 10 -3.94 18.99 2.63
CA SER A 10 -3.08 19.97 3.31
C SER A 10 -3.78 20.63 4.51
N GLU A 11 -5.12 20.62 4.53
CA GLU A 11 -5.90 21.24 5.60
C GLU A 11 -5.84 20.41 6.89
N PRO A 12 -5.59 21.02 8.07
CA PRO A 12 -5.42 20.29 9.33
C PRO A 12 -6.58 19.31 9.65
N TYR A 13 -7.83 19.75 9.46
CA TYR A 13 -9.01 18.92 9.74
C TYR A 13 -9.10 17.70 8.81
N GLU A 14 -8.65 17.83 7.56
CA GLU A 14 -8.63 16.72 6.60
C GLU A 14 -7.51 15.74 6.89
N ILE A 15 -6.37 16.24 7.35
CA ILE A 15 -5.24 15.43 7.81
C ILE A 15 -5.66 14.58 9.01
N GLU A 16 -6.36 15.17 9.98
CA GLU A 16 -6.89 14.45 11.14
C GLU A 16 -7.92 13.37 10.74
N ASN A 17 -8.85 13.71 9.85
CA ASN A 17 -9.80 12.75 9.30
C ASN A 17 -9.09 11.61 8.56
N PHE A 18 -8.06 11.92 7.77
CA PHE A 18 -7.23 10.92 7.10
C PHE A 18 -6.55 9.98 8.10
N PHE A 19 -5.98 10.51 9.19
CA PHE A 19 -5.35 9.69 10.22
C PHE A 19 -6.33 8.80 10.97
N THR A 20 -7.52 9.31 11.26
CA THR A 20 -8.60 8.53 11.89
C THR A 20 -8.96 7.34 11.00
N LEU A 21 -9.17 7.57 9.70
CA LEU A 21 -9.50 6.51 8.74
C LEU A 21 -8.33 5.54 8.51
N ALA A 22 -7.11 6.04 8.40
CA ALA A 22 -5.92 5.21 8.25
C ALA A 22 -5.69 4.32 9.48
N THR A 23 -5.92 4.84 10.69
CA THR A 23 -5.82 4.08 11.94
C THR A 23 -6.92 3.02 12.01
N HIS A 24 -8.17 3.38 11.65
CA HIS A 24 -9.27 2.42 11.58
C HIS A 24 -8.99 1.26 10.60
N HIS A 25 -8.39 1.54 9.44
CA HIS A 25 -8.09 0.53 8.43
C HIS A 25 -6.82 -0.29 8.68
N SER A 26 -5.79 0.31 9.27
CA SER A 26 -4.48 -0.35 9.48
C SER A 26 -4.29 -0.89 10.89
N GLY A 27 -5.05 -0.41 11.87
CA GLY A 27 -4.85 -0.67 13.29
C GLY A 27 -3.62 0.02 13.89
N VAL A 28 -2.90 0.83 13.10
CA VAL A 28 -1.65 1.47 13.53
C VAL A 28 -1.83 2.98 13.59
N ARG A 29 -1.64 3.54 14.79
CA ARG A 29 -1.57 4.99 14.98
C ARG A 29 -0.19 5.49 14.53
N LEU A 30 -0.18 6.47 13.65
CA LEU A 30 1.05 7.14 13.19
C LEU A 30 1.31 8.38 14.06
N PRO A 31 2.57 8.64 14.46
CA PRO A 31 2.93 9.89 15.13
C PRO A 31 2.62 11.10 14.24
N SER A 32 2.14 12.20 14.83
CA SER A 32 1.86 13.45 14.11
C SER A 32 3.10 14.04 13.42
N ALA A 33 4.26 13.99 14.08
CA ALA A 33 5.55 14.43 13.50
C ALA A 33 5.91 13.69 12.20
N TYR A 34 5.38 12.48 12.00
CA TYR A 34 5.60 11.71 10.79
C TYR A 34 4.78 12.25 9.61
N ALA A 35 3.65 12.92 9.87
CA ALA A 35 2.84 13.65 8.90
C ALA A 35 3.59 14.82 8.25
N GLU A 36 4.36 15.56 9.06
CA GLU A 36 5.08 16.77 8.64
C GLU A 36 6.16 16.50 7.58
N ARG A 37 6.62 15.25 7.53
CA ARG A 37 7.63 14.77 6.55
C ARG A 37 7.01 14.10 5.33
N ALA A 38 5.69 14.03 5.28
CA ALA A 38 4.94 13.35 4.25
C ALA A 38 4.15 14.32 3.39
N THR A 39 3.89 13.93 2.15
CA THR A 39 2.78 14.47 1.37
C THR A 39 1.63 13.49 1.45
N ILE A 40 0.46 13.96 1.87
CA ILE A 40 -0.74 13.13 2.03
C ILE A 40 -1.57 13.23 0.75
N TYR A 41 -1.91 12.08 0.18
CA TYR A 41 -2.74 11.97 -1.02
C TYR A 41 -4.05 11.28 -0.67
N GLY A 42 -5.17 11.97 -0.91
CA GLY A 42 -6.52 11.44 -0.75
C GLY A 42 -7.12 11.05 -2.09
N ALA A 43 -7.83 9.92 -2.10
CA ALA A 43 -8.69 9.50 -3.18
C ALA A 43 -10.15 9.76 -2.80
N PHE A 44 -10.85 10.60 -3.57
CA PHE A 44 -12.19 11.09 -3.27
C PHE A 44 -13.22 10.57 -4.27
N ILE A 45 -14.44 10.34 -3.78
CA ILE A 45 -15.63 10.05 -4.59
C ILE A 45 -16.69 11.08 -4.22
N GLY A 46 -16.93 12.05 -5.13
CA GLY A 46 -17.55 13.30 -4.72
C GLY A 46 -16.67 13.99 -3.66
N ASP A 47 -17.28 14.43 -2.57
CA ASP A 47 -16.57 15.06 -1.45
C ASP A 47 -16.09 14.08 -0.36
N HIS A 48 -16.33 12.78 -0.56
CA HIS A 48 -16.01 11.77 0.44
C HIS A 48 -14.63 11.16 0.21
N LEU A 49 -13.78 11.20 1.24
CA LEU A 49 -12.50 10.50 1.26
C LEU A 49 -12.74 8.98 1.27
N ALA A 50 -12.29 8.31 0.21
CA ALA A 50 -12.55 6.90 -0.06
C ALA A 50 -11.29 6.02 0.01
N GLY A 51 -10.12 6.61 0.17
CA GLY A 51 -8.83 5.94 0.30
C GLY A 51 -7.71 6.95 0.32
N GLY A 52 -6.48 6.49 0.53
CA GLY A 52 -5.31 7.35 0.39
C GLY A 52 -4.03 6.73 0.89
N TYR A 53 -2.99 7.53 0.86
CA TYR A 53 -1.64 7.14 1.25
C TYR A 53 -0.79 8.36 1.60
N MET A 54 0.24 8.13 2.39
CA MET A 54 1.29 9.09 2.68
C MET A 54 2.53 8.75 1.86
N LEU A 55 3.06 9.74 1.16
CA LEU A 55 4.36 9.65 0.50
C LEU A 55 5.40 10.38 1.37
N VAL A 56 6.30 9.62 1.98
CA VAL A 56 7.37 10.16 2.83
C VAL A 56 8.66 10.19 2.02
N THR A 57 9.32 11.35 1.96
CA THR A 57 10.49 11.59 1.10
C THR A 57 11.68 12.21 1.83
N LYS A 58 11.54 12.39 3.15
CA LYS A 58 12.58 12.87 4.05
C LYS A 58 13.02 11.72 4.97
N PRO A 59 14.30 11.68 5.39
CA PRO A 59 14.85 10.64 6.26
C PRO A 59 14.10 10.40 7.58
N ASP A 60 14.54 9.35 8.30
CA ASP A 60 13.86 8.69 9.43
C ASP A 60 12.66 7.84 9.00
N TYR A 61 12.93 6.97 8.02
CA TYR A 61 11.94 6.05 7.48
C TYR A 61 11.61 4.95 8.47
N ARG A 62 10.33 4.78 8.77
CA ARG A 62 9.85 3.76 9.72
C ARG A 62 10.20 2.35 9.23
N THR A 63 10.21 2.14 7.92
CA THR A 63 10.58 0.87 7.31
C THR A 63 12.00 0.41 7.70
N LEU A 64 12.96 1.34 7.80
CA LEU A 64 14.35 1.03 8.13
C LEU A 64 14.61 0.92 9.64
N MET A 65 13.73 1.48 10.47
CA MET A 65 13.86 1.41 11.93
C MET A 65 13.80 -0.04 12.45
N PHE A 66 13.08 -0.91 11.73
CA PHE A 66 12.94 -2.32 12.13
C PHE A 66 14.08 -3.22 11.65
N VAL A 67 15.02 -2.70 10.86
CA VAL A 67 16.17 -3.46 10.36
C VAL A 67 17.27 -3.42 11.42
N PRO A 68 17.81 -4.58 11.85
CA PRO A 68 18.90 -4.61 12.81
C PRO A 68 20.18 -3.96 12.32
N ASP A 69 20.94 -3.35 13.24
CA ASP A 69 22.15 -2.60 12.88
C ASP A 69 23.26 -3.48 12.27
N HIS A 70 23.32 -4.77 12.62
CA HIS A 70 24.24 -5.71 11.96
C HIS A 70 23.90 -5.88 10.48
N CYS A 71 22.62 -6.08 10.13
CA CYS A 71 22.18 -6.11 8.72
C CYS A 71 22.46 -4.80 7.99
N LYS A 72 22.31 -3.65 8.69
CA LYS A 72 22.61 -2.34 8.11
C LYS A 72 24.08 -2.18 7.73
N ARG A 73 25.00 -2.72 8.54
CA ARG A 73 26.45 -2.65 8.30
C ARG A 73 26.91 -3.54 7.16
N GLU A 74 26.26 -4.68 6.97
CA GLU A 74 26.66 -5.69 5.96
C GLU A 74 26.09 -5.39 4.58
N HIS A 75 24.90 -4.78 4.50
CA HIS A 75 24.18 -4.66 3.24
C HIS A 75 24.50 -3.36 2.49
N ALA A 76 25.08 -3.47 1.29
CA ALA A 76 25.55 -2.32 0.46
C ALA A 76 24.49 -1.24 0.20
N PHE A 77 23.20 -1.58 0.23
CA PHE A 77 22.08 -0.63 0.14
C PHE A 77 22.20 0.54 1.12
N PHE A 78 22.69 0.31 2.34
CA PHE A 78 22.79 1.34 3.38
C PHE A 78 23.92 2.36 3.12
N GLY A 79 24.78 2.13 2.13
CA GLY A 79 25.72 3.14 1.63
C GLY A 79 25.08 4.22 0.75
N ASN A 80 23.81 4.06 0.34
CA ASN A 80 23.10 5.08 -0.44
C ASN A 80 22.59 6.22 0.46
N SER A 81 22.47 7.42 -0.10
CA SER A 81 21.91 8.56 0.62
C SER A 81 20.44 8.32 0.98
N ALA A 82 20.09 8.53 2.25
CA ALA A 82 18.69 8.45 2.72
C ALA A 82 17.77 9.47 2.01
N TYR A 83 18.33 10.55 1.46
CA TYR A 83 17.58 11.51 0.65
C TYR A 83 17.23 11.01 -0.75
N GLU A 84 17.79 9.88 -1.21
CA GLU A 84 17.38 9.23 -2.46
C GLU A 84 16.21 8.25 -2.27
N MET A 85 15.74 8.07 -1.04
CA MET A 85 14.73 7.09 -0.67
C MET A 85 13.33 7.74 -0.55
N MET A 86 12.31 6.89 -0.55
CA MET A 86 10.93 7.21 -0.19
C MET A 86 10.27 5.99 0.44
N GLU A 87 9.19 6.21 1.19
CA GLU A 87 8.30 5.14 1.61
C GLU A 87 6.84 5.55 1.47
N ILE A 88 5.99 4.54 1.23
CA ILE A 88 4.55 4.70 1.30
C ILE A 88 4.09 4.23 2.67
N ASN A 89 3.41 5.10 3.40
CA ASN A 89 2.82 4.77 4.69
C ASN A 89 1.33 5.12 4.70
N ALA A 90 0.60 4.71 5.75
CA ALA A 90 -0.83 4.95 5.91
C ALA A 90 -1.67 4.59 4.67
N LEU A 91 -1.25 3.56 3.92
CA LEU A 91 -1.93 3.15 2.71
C LEU A 91 -3.22 2.40 3.06
N TRP A 92 -4.35 2.91 2.61
CA TRP A 92 -5.63 2.23 2.77
C TRP A 92 -6.57 2.49 1.58
N LEU A 93 -7.41 1.51 1.28
CA LEU A 93 -8.49 1.62 0.30
C LEU A 93 -9.80 1.34 1.02
N GLY A 94 -10.68 2.34 1.05
CA GLY A 94 -11.98 2.24 1.69
C GLY A 94 -12.95 1.37 0.91
N THR A 95 -14.01 0.94 1.59
CA THR A 95 -15.08 0.08 1.02
C THR A 95 -15.87 0.77 -0.10
N ARG A 96 -15.72 2.08 -0.30
CA ARG A 96 -16.31 2.82 -1.43
C ARG A 96 -15.57 2.55 -2.76
N ILE A 97 -14.32 2.09 -2.72
CA ILE A 97 -13.52 1.70 -3.90
C ILE A 97 -13.80 0.21 -4.25
N LYS A 98 -15.04 -0.08 -4.66
CA LYS A 98 -15.53 -1.46 -4.84
C LYS A 98 -15.09 -2.11 -6.15
N THR A 99 -15.01 -1.33 -7.23
CA THR A 99 -14.82 -1.92 -8.56
C THR A 99 -13.33 -2.13 -8.88
N PRO A 100 -12.97 -3.19 -9.63
CA PRO A 100 -11.60 -3.40 -10.07
C PRO A 100 -11.04 -2.22 -10.91
N GLN A 101 -11.91 -1.49 -11.62
CA GLN A 101 -11.51 -0.30 -12.37
C GLN A 101 -11.12 0.86 -11.44
N MET A 102 -11.86 1.09 -10.35
CA MET A 102 -11.50 2.12 -9.37
C MET A 102 -10.22 1.76 -8.62
N GLN A 103 -10.05 0.48 -8.25
CA GLN A 103 -8.80 -0.01 -7.67
C GLN A 103 -7.63 0.18 -8.64
N LEU A 104 -7.80 -0.13 -9.92
CA LEU A 104 -6.77 0.12 -10.94
C LEU A 104 -6.37 1.59 -10.97
N ARG A 105 -7.33 2.51 -11.05
CA ARG A 105 -7.05 3.95 -11.05
C ARG A 105 -6.30 4.40 -9.80
N PHE A 106 -6.67 3.87 -8.64
CA PHE A 106 -5.96 4.11 -7.38
C PHE A 106 -4.50 3.66 -7.45
N TRP A 107 -4.26 2.41 -7.84
CA TRP A 107 -2.89 1.88 -7.95
C TRP A 107 -2.06 2.58 -9.01
N THR A 108 -2.65 2.93 -10.15
CA THR A 108 -1.99 3.73 -11.19
C THR A 108 -1.58 5.10 -10.66
N ASN A 109 -2.46 5.80 -9.95
CA ASN A 109 -2.13 7.10 -9.37
C ASN A 109 -0.98 6.99 -8.35
N LEU A 110 -1.00 5.98 -7.48
CA LEU A 110 0.08 5.74 -6.53
C LEU A 110 1.41 5.47 -7.23
N ILE A 111 1.42 4.60 -8.25
CA ILE A 111 2.63 4.26 -9.01
C ILE A 111 3.19 5.47 -9.74
N LEU A 112 2.33 6.27 -10.39
CA LEU A 112 2.75 7.51 -11.03
C LEU A 112 3.30 8.51 -10.01
N THR A 113 2.68 8.63 -8.85
CA THR A 113 3.16 9.51 -7.77
C THR A 113 4.54 9.10 -7.27
N VAL A 114 4.77 7.79 -7.07
CA VAL A 114 6.09 7.22 -6.75
C VAL A 114 7.10 7.51 -7.85
N PHE A 115 6.72 7.34 -9.12
CA PHE A 115 7.59 7.57 -10.25
C PHE A 115 8.00 9.06 -10.41
N PHE A 116 7.03 9.96 -10.25
CA PHE A 116 7.22 11.41 -10.42
C PHE A 116 7.85 12.10 -9.20
N CYS A 117 7.94 11.45 -8.04
CA CYS A 117 8.65 12.04 -6.89
C CYS A 117 10.19 12.03 -7.07
N ARG A 118 10.70 11.34 -8.10
CA ARG A 118 12.11 11.27 -8.51
C ARG A 118 13.08 10.65 -7.49
N LYS A 119 12.60 10.12 -6.36
CA LYS A 119 13.43 9.32 -5.45
C LYS A 119 13.81 8.00 -6.13
N LYS A 120 15.05 7.55 -5.93
CA LYS A 120 15.62 6.38 -6.60
C LYS A 120 15.04 5.09 -6.03
N TYR A 121 14.92 5.04 -4.70
CA TYR A 121 14.56 3.84 -3.96
C TYR A 121 13.21 3.98 -3.27
N LEU A 122 12.30 3.03 -3.51
CA LEU A 122 11.10 2.86 -2.70
C LEU A 122 11.36 1.78 -1.66
N LEU A 123 11.23 2.16 -0.39
CA LEU A 123 11.27 1.27 0.75
C LEU A 123 9.92 0.56 0.90
N LEU A 124 9.99 -0.74 1.19
CA LEU A 124 8.83 -1.62 1.25
C LEU A 124 8.86 -2.40 2.56
N LEU A 125 7.76 -2.29 3.32
CA LEU A 125 7.51 -3.05 4.53
C LEU A 125 6.28 -3.93 4.31
N SER A 126 6.40 -5.21 4.62
CA SER A 126 5.26 -6.12 4.63
C SER A 126 5.28 -7.01 5.85
N ASN A 127 4.09 -7.28 6.40
CA ASN A 127 3.90 -8.34 7.38
C ASN A 127 3.70 -9.65 6.62
N THR A 128 4.50 -10.67 6.94
CA THR A 128 4.43 -12.00 6.31
C THR A 128 3.05 -12.67 6.46
N LYS A 129 2.28 -12.32 7.50
CA LYS A 129 0.91 -12.84 7.71
C LYS A 129 -0.12 -12.16 6.80
N ASN A 130 0.11 -10.90 6.39
CA ASN A 130 -0.81 -10.19 5.50
C ASN A 130 -0.51 -10.54 4.04
N LYS A 131 -1.07 -11.65 3.57
CA LYS A 131 -0.88 -12.17 2.19
C LYS A 131 -1.21 -11.13 1.11
N THR A 132 -2.17 -10.24 1.36
CA THR A 132 -2.59 -9.22 0.38
C THR A 132 -1.50 -8.17 0.19
N ILE A 133 -0.99 -7.61 1.28
CA ILE A 133 0.11 -6.63 1.23
C ILE A 133 1.40 -7.28 0.74
N LEU A 134 1.71 -8.49 1.21
CA LEU A 134 2.87 -9.25 0.76
C LEU A 134 2.85 -9.45 -0.76
N ARG A 135 1.72 -9.88 -1.32
CA ARG A 135 1.57 -10.07 -2.77
C ARG A 135 1.74 -8.75 -3.54
N LEU A 136 1.22 -7.65 -3.00
CA LEU A 136 1.38 -6.32 -3.61
C LEU A 136 2.84 -5.90 -3.64
N VAL A 137 3.52 -5.99 -2.51
CA VAL A 137 4.94 -5.67 -2.36
C VAL A 137 5.79 -6.56 -3.29
N GLN A 138 5.49 -7.85 -3.38
CA GLN A 138 6.18 -8.80 -4.28
C GLN A 138 6.01 -8.46 -5.76
N MET A 139 4.86 -7.90 -6.17
CA MET A 139 4.68 -7.47 -7.57
C MET A 139 5.69 -6.39 -7.97
N ALA A 140 6.21 -5.60 -7.02
CA ALA A 140 7.25 -4.61 -7.27
C ALA A 140 8.68 -5.18 -7.36
N ASN A 141 8.83 -6.51 -7.32
CA ASN A 141 10.10 -7.24 -7.37
C ASN A 141 11.16 -6.68 -6.42
N PRO A 142 10.92 -6.69 -5.09
CA PRO A 142 11.81 -6.06 -4.13
C PRO A 142 13.08 -6.88 -3.91
N THR A 143 14.19 -6.19 -3.69
CA THR A 143 15.39 -6.75 -3.06
C THR A 143 15.17 -6.74 -1.55
N ILE A 144 15.34 -7.89 -0.90
CA ILE A 144 15.09 -8.04 0.53
C ILE A 144 16.32 -7.57 1.31
N LEU A 145 16.09 -6.69 2.28
CA LEU A 145 17.11 -6.18 3.21
C LEU A 145 17.11 -6.98 4.51
N TYR A 146 15.93 -7.40 4.97
CA TYR A 146 15.75 -8.10 6.23
C TYR A 146 14.44 -8.87 6.24
N GLU A 147 14.45 -10.05 6.83
CA GLU A 147 13.25 -10.83 7.14
C GLU A 147 13.39 -11.45 8.52
N GLY A 148 12.44 -11.17 9.41
CA GLY A 148 12.50 -11.60 10.80
C GLY A 148 11.60 -10.77 11.72
N PRO A 149 11.63 -11.03 13.04
CA PRO A 149 10.89 -10.23 14.00
C PRO A 149 11.36 -8.76 13.98
N PRO A 150 10.46 -7.78 14.09
CA PRO A 150 10.87 -6.37 14.12
C PRO A 150 11.74 -6.12 15.34
N GLN A 151 12.84 -5.40 15.16
CA GLN A 151 13.58 -4.86 16.29
C GLN A 151 12.85 -3.62 16.80
N LEU A 152 12.19 -3.74 17.96
CA LEU A 152 11.62 -2.60 18.67
C LEU A 152 12.69 -1.96 19.56
N ALA A 153 12.58 -0.64 19.75
CA ALA A 153 13.36 0.06 20.75
C ALA A 153 13.10 -0.59 22.13
N GLY A 154 14.17 -1.02 22.81
CA GLY A 154 14.07 -1.75 24.09
C GLY A 154 14.14 -3.28 23.98
N GLY A 155 14.47 -3.86 22.82
CA GLY A 155 14.78 -5.29 22.70
C GLY A 155 13.56 -6.23 22.73
N GLN A 156 12.34 -5.70 22.71
CA GLN A 156 11.14 -6.52 22.63
C GLN A 156 10.96 -7.08 21.21
N SER A 157 10.91 -8.40 21.10
CA SER A 157 10.56 -9.09 19.86
C SER A 157 9.05 -9.34 19.86
N THR A 158 8.39 -9.04 18.75
CA THR A 158 7.01 -9.47 18.53
C THR A 158 7.01 -10.75 17.70
N HIS A 159 6.04 -11.65 17.93
CA HIS A 159 5.88 -12.90 17.16
C HIS A 159 5.44 -12.70 15.69
N GLN A 160 5.51 -11.48 15.16
CA GLN A 160 5.14 -11.17 13.79
C GLN A 160 6.40 -10.94 12.97
N SER A 161 6.70 -11.85 12.04
CA SER A 161 7.80 -11.66 11.10
C SER A 161 7.45 -10.57 10.08
N ILE A 162 8.32 -9.57 10.00
CA ILE A 162 8.27 -8.52 8.99
C ILE A 162 9.28 -8.83 7.90
N ARG A 163 9.00 -8.33 6.70
CA ARG A 163 9.93 -8.32 5.58
C ARG A 163 10.15 -6.89 5.15
N VAL A 164 11.40 -6.46 5.22
CA VAL A 164 11.88 -5.16 4.77
C VAL A 164 12.63 -5.35 3.47
N GLY A 165 12.29 -4.57 2.47
CA GLY A 165 12.99 -4.56 1.20
C GLY A 165 12.97 -3.19 0.56
N TYR A 166 13.62 -3.09 -0.59
CA TYR A 166 13.55 -1.92 -1.44
C TYR A 166 13.33 -2.34 -2.88
N THR A 167 12.84 -1.40 -3.68
CA THR A 167 12.81 -1.51 -5.14
C THR A 167 13.19 -0.16 -5.73
N THR A 168 13.34 -0.08 -7.05
CA THR A 168 13.58 1.18 -7.74
C THR A 168 12.30 1.69 -8.38
N ARG A 169 12.18 3.01 -8.55
CA ARG A 169 11.03 3.61 -9.23
C ARG A 169 10.81 3.04 -10.64
N TRP A 170 11.88 2.68 -11.35
CA TRP A 170 11.83 2.05 -12.66
C TRP A 170 11.34 0.60 -12.59
N SER A 171 11.80 -0.16 -11.59
CA SER A 171 11.33 -1.52 -11.37
C SER A 171 9.81 -1.55 -11.15
N ILE A 172 9.26 -0.61 -10.39
CA ILE A 172 7.80 -0.53 -10.18
C ILE A 172 7.05 -0.33 -11.50
N LEU A 173 7.54 0.57 -12.36
CA LEU A 173 6.94 0.84 -13.66
C LEU A 173 7.03 -0.36 -14.59
N LEU A 174 8.21 -0.98 -14.69
CA LEU A 174 8.45 -2.17 -15.52
C LEU A 174 7.59 -3.37 -15.08
N HIS A 175 7.30 -3.47 -13.79
CA HIS A 175 6.46 -4.52 -13.24
C HIS A 175 4.96 -4.15 -13.16
N PHE A 176 4.58 -2.94 -13.60
CA PHE A 176 3.17 -2.53 -13.65
C PHE A 176 2.26 -3.48 -14.46
N PRO A 177 2.70 -4.14 -15.55
CA PRO A 177 1.88 -5.15 -16.23
C PRO A 177 1.44 -6.31 -15.32
N ARG A 178 2.21 -6.66 -14.27
CA ARG A 178 1.81 -7.67 -13.28
C ARG A 178 0.56 -7.23 -12.50
N TYR A 179 0.46 -5.94 -12.19
CA TYR A 179 -0.73 -5.36 -11.57
C TYR A 179 -1.94 -5.39 -12.51
N LEU A 180 -1.75 -5.10 -13.79
CA LEU A 180 -2.81 -5.18 -14.79
C LEU A 180 -3.36 -6.61 -14.91
N LYS A 181 -2.47 -7.61 -14.94
CA LYS A 181 -2.84 -9.02 -14.97
C LYS A 181 -3.66 -9.42 -13.73
N GLU A 182 -3.21 -9.06 -12.53
CA GLU A 182 -3.95 -9.36 -11.29
C GLU A 182 -5.35 -8.72 -11.28
N ILE A 183 -5.49 -7.52 -11.82
CA ILE A 183 -6.80 -6.84 -11.93
C ILE A 183 -7.69 -7.51 -12.97
N ALA A 184 -7.13 -7.96 -14.10
CA ALA A 184 -7.87 -8.74 -15.09
C ALA A 184 -8.38 -10.06 -14.48
N ASP A 185 -7.53 -10.76 -13.74
CA ASP A 185 -7.89 -11.98 -13.02
C ASP A 185 -8.98 -11.73 -11.97
N ARG A 186 -8.91 -10.60 -11.23
CA ARG A 186 -9.97 -10.18 -10.30
C ARG A 186 -11.30 -9.90 -11.02
N LYS A 187 -11.26 -9.23 -12.17
CA LYS A 187 -12.47 -9.01 -12.99
C LYS A 187 -13.08 -10.33 -13.46
N ARG A 188 -12.25 -11.29 -13.86
CA ARG A 188 -12.70 -12.63 -14.25
C ARG A 188 -13.39 -13.33 -13.08
N ARG A 189 -12.73 -13.41 -11.92
CA ARG A 189 -13.31 -13.99 -10.69
C ARG A 189 -14.63 -13.33 -10.31
N PHE A 190 -14.71 -11.99 -10.37
CA PHE A 190 -15.94 -11.28 -10.05
C PHE A 190 -17.10 -11.61 -11.01
N LYS A 191 -16.82 -11.76 -12.32
CA LYS A 191 -17.83 -12.18 -13.30
C LYS A 191 -18.28 -13.62 -13.05
N GLU A 192 -17.36 -14.53 -12.74
CA GLU A 192 -17.65 -15.93 -12.43
C GLU A 192 -18.52 -16.05 -11.18
N THR A 193 -18.19 -15.36 -10.09
CA THR A 193 -19.01 -15.34 -8.86
C THR A 193 -20.42 -14.82 -9.12
N ARG A 194 -20.55 -13.74 -9.91
CA ARG A 194 -21.87 -13.19 -10.27
C ARG A 194 -22.69 -14.16 -11.11
N ARG A 195 -22.07 -14.86 -12.06
CA ARG A 195 -22.72 -15.90 -12.87
C ARG A 195 -23.20 -17.07 -12.00
N ALA A 196 -22.35 -17.54 -11.07
CA ALA A 196 -22.70 -18.60 -10.14
C ALA A 196 -23.87 -18.21 -9.22
N GLN A 197 -23.91 -16.96 -8.72
CA GLN A 197 -25.01 -16.46 -7.91
C GLN A 197 -26.34 -16.43 -8.69
N ILE A 198 -26.31 -15.95 -9.94
CA ILE A 198 -27.49 -15.91 -10.80
C ILE A 198 -27.98 -17.35 -11.09
N ALA A 199 -27.07 -18.26 -11.43
CA ALA A 199 -27.42 -19.67 -11.67
C ALA A 199 -28.03 -20.32 -10.42
N HIS A 200 -27.50 -20.03 -9.23
CA HIS A 200 -28.03 -20.54 -7.97
C HIS A 200 -29.42 -19.96 -7.63
N GLN A 201 -29.68 -18.68 -7.93
CA GLN A 201 -31.01 -18.09 -7.77
C GLN A 201 -32.02 -18.75 -8.71
N LEU A 202 -31.69 -18.88 -9.99
CA LEU A 202 -32.54 -19.54 -10.98
C LEU A 202 -32.85 -20.99 -10.61
N ALA A 203 -31.91 -21.72 -10.01
CA ALA A 203 -32.13 -23.09 -9.55
C ALA A 203 -33.03 -23.19 -8.29
N ARG A 204 -33.15 -22.14 -7.48
CA ARG A 204 -34.09 -22.09 -6.33
C ARG A 204 -35.52 -21.74 -6.73
N ASP A 205 -35.68 -21.02 -7.84
CA ASP A 205 -36.98 -20.56 -8.33
C ASP A 205 -37.70 -21.60 -9.22
N VAL A 206 -37.12 -22.80 -9.40
CA VAL A 206 -37.79 -23.92 -10.07
C VAL A 206 -38.67 -24.64 -9.03
N PRO A 207 -40.01 -24.58 -9.14
CA PRO A 207 -40.89 -25.29 -8.22
C PRO A 207 -40.71 -26.80 -8.38
N ALA A 208 -40.64 -27.52 -7.26
CA ALA A 208 -40.64 -28.97 -7.24
C ALA A 208 -41.95 -29.47 -7.88
N GLN A 209 -41.82 -30.21 -8.99
CA GLN A 209 -42.92 -30.94 -9.62
C GLN A 209 -43.19 -32.24 -8.88
#